data_AF-A0A357V9A9-F1
#
_entry.id   AF-A0A357V9A9-F1
#
_cell.length_a   1.000
_cell.length_b   1.000
_cell.length_c   1.000
_cell.angle_alpha   90.00
_cell.angle_beta   90.00
_cell.angle_gamma   90.00
#
_symmetry.space_group_name_H-M   'P 1'
#
loop_
_entity.id
_entity.type
_entity.pdbx_description
1 polymer ?
#
loop_
_entity_poly.entity_id
_entity_poly.type
_entity_poly.pdbx_seq_one_letter_code
_entity_poly.pdbx_strand_id
1 'polypeptide(L)' 'MVEISRRGMMLVLSSPSGAGKTSISRRLLAEETGIVMSVSATTRPPRPGEVDGKDYYFYDQETF' A
#
# COMPACT_ATOMS: atom_id res chain seq x y z
N MET A 1 30.51 0.08 20.34
CA MET A 1 30.03 -0.82 19.25
C MET A 1 28.84 -0.12 18.61
N VAL A 2 28.85 0.11 17.30
CA VAL A 2 27.70 0.72 16.61
C VAL A 2 26.72 -0.40 16.27
N GLU A 3 25.51 -0.34 16.81
CA GLU A 3 24.42 -1.20 16.35
C GLU A 3 23.97 -0.74 14.96
N ILE A 4 24.13 -1.59 13.96
CA ILE A 4 23.58 -1.37 12.63
C ILE A 4 22.20 -2.04 12.60
N SER A 5 21.14 -1.23 12.74
CA SER A 5 19.76 -1.71 12.62
C SER A 5 19.50 -2.22 11.20
N ARG A 6 18.92 -3.42 11.06
CA ARG A 6 18.43 -3.89 9.76
C ARG A 6 17.32 -2.98 9.25
N ARG A 7 17.49 -2.44 8.03
CA ARG A 7 16.42 -1.70 7.35
C ARG A 7 15.35 -2.67 6.87
N GLY A 8 14.10 -2.21 6.86
CA GLY A 8 12.99 -2.94 6.24
C GLY A 8 13.20 -3.15 4.74
N MET A 9 12.45 -4.08 4.16
CA MET A 9 12.49 -4.39 2.74
C MET A 9 11.28 -3.77 2.02
N MET A 10 11.52 -3.12 0.87
CA MET A 10 10.45 -2.66 -0.01
C MET A 10 10.13 -3.75 -1.03
N LEU A 11 8.91 -4.26 -0.99
CA LEU A 11 8.42 -5.27 -1.93
C LEU A 11 7.55 -4.61 -3.00
N VAL A 12 7.91 -4.80 -4.27
CA VAL A 12 7.11 -4.32 -5.41
C VAL A 12 6.50 -5.51 -6.12
N LEU A 13 5.17 -5.65 -6.03
CA LEU A 13 4.42 -6.66 -6.76
C LEU A 13 3.84 -6.04 -8.04
N SER A 14 4.20 -6.59 -9.20
CA SER A 14 3.71 -6.14 -10.51
C SER A 14 3.27 -7.33 -11.37
N SER A 15 2.26 -7.13 -12.20
CA SER A 15 1.75 -8.12 -13.15
C SER A 15 0.88 -7.41 -14.21
N PRO A 16 0.63 -8.04 -15.37
CA PRO A 16 -0.42 -7.59 -16.29
C PRO A 16 -1.80 -7.50 -15.61
N SER A 17 -2.71 -6.74 -16.21
CA SER A 17 -4.10 -6.69 -15.76
C SER A 17 -4.73 -8.09 -15.81
N GLY A 18 -5.52 -8.45 -14.78
CA GLY A 18 -6.16 -9.76 -14.68
C GLY A 18 -5.27 -10.91 -14.17
N ALA A 19 -3.96 -10.72 -14.02
CA ALA A 19 -3.04 -11.79 -13.59
C ALA A 19 -3.03 -12.08 -12.07
N GLY A 20 -3.95 -11.49 -11.29
CA GLY A 20 -4.16 -11.85 -9.88
C GLY A 20 -3.35 -11.08 -8.84
N LYS A 21 -2.66 -9.97 -9.20
CA LYS A 21 -1.88 -9.13 -8.25
C LYS A 21 -2.63 -8.84 -6.95
N THR A 22 -3.86 -8.36 -7.07
CA THR A 22 -4.69 -7.98 -5.92
C THR A 22 -5.04 -9.18 -5.03
N SER A 23 -5.27 -10.35 -5.63
CA SER A 23 -5.57 -11.57 -4.87
C SER A 23 -4.33 -12.04 -4.09
N ILE A 24 -3.16 -12.01 -4.72
CA ILE A 24 -1.89 -12.40 -4.08
C ILE A 24 -1.54 -11.41 -2.97
N SER A 25 -1.62 -10.10 -3.21
CA SER A 25 -1.25 -9.10 -2.20
C SER A 25 -2.16 -9.16 -0.97
N ARG A 26 -3.47 -9.37 -1.15
CA ARG A 26 -4.42 -9.54 -0.04
C ARG A 26 -4.11 -10.78 0.80
N ARG A 27 -3.79 -11.90 0.15
CA ARG A 27 -3.43 -13.13 0.86
C ARG A 27 -2.12 -12.98 1.63
N LEU A 28 -1.11 -12.35 1.02
CA LEU A 28 0.17 -12.07 1.66
C LEU A 28 0.01 -11.21 2.92
N LEU A 29 -0.78 -10.13 2.84
CA LEU A 29 -1.06 -9.25 3.99
C LEU A 29 -1.87 -9.93 5.10
N ALA A 30 -2.66 -10.95 4.77
CA ALA A 30 -3.43 -11.72 5.74
C ALA A 30 -2.59 -12.79 6.47
N GLU A 31 -1.57 -13.32 5.81
CA GLU A 31 -0.73 -14.42 6.33
C GLU A 31 0.57 -13.93 6.98
N GLU A 32 1.12 -12.77 6.57
CA GLU A 32 2.43 -12.26 7.04
C GLU A 32 2.30 -10.94 7.79
N THR A 33 2.48 -10.99 9.11
CA THR A 33 2.37 -9.80 9.99
C THR A 33 3.52 -8.80 9.85
N GLY A 34 4.66 -9.21 9.27
CA GLY A 34 5.81 -8.35 9.02
C GLY A 34 5.68 -7.48 7.76
N ILE A 35 4.60 -7.62 6.98
CA ILE A 35 4.36 -6.87 5.75
C ILE A 35 3.19 -5.92 5.95
N VAL A 36 3.41 -4.66 5.61
CA VAL A 36 2.37 -3.62 5.58
C VAL A 36 2.16 -3.16 4.15
N MET A 37 0.91 -2.86 3.80
CA MET A 37 0.59 -2.28 2.51
C MET A 37 0.93 -0.80 2.51
N SER A 38 1.63 -0.33 1.48
CA SER A 38 1.75 1.10 1.19
C SER A 38 0.42 1.61 0.63
N VAL A 39 -0.25 2.49 1.37
CA VAL A 39 -1.48 3.18 0.93
C VAL A 39 -1.08 4.29 -0.04
N SER A 40 -1.65 4.27 -1.24
CA SER A 40 -1.34 5.26 -2.29
C SER A 40 -2.05 6.58 -2.03
N ALA A 41 -1.49 7.68 -2.54
CA ALA A 41 -2.15 8.98 -2.56
C ALA A 41 -2.95 9.18 -3.87
N THR A 42 -4.03 9.98 -3.82
CA THR A 42 -4.82 10.34 -5.00
C THR A 42 -5.46 11.72 -4.83
N THR A 43 -5.69 12.41 -5.95
CA THR A 43 -6.37 13.72 -6.00
C THR A 43 -7.85 13.63 -6.35
N ARG A 44 -8.36 12.43 -6.65
CA ARG A 44 -9.80 12.24 -6.87
C ARG A 44 -10.54 12.30 -5.51
N PRO A 45 -11.82 12.69 -5.50
CA PRO A 45 -12.62 12.58 -4.28
C PRO A 45 -12.83 11.10 -3.87
N PRO A 46 -13.00 10.83 -2.56
CA PRO A 46 -13.42 9.53 -2.05
C PRO A 46 -14.78 9.11 -2.62
N ARG A 47 -14.94 7.82 -2.90
CA ARG A 47 -16.23 7.20 -3.22
C ARG A 47 -16.97 6.83 -1.92
N PRO A 48 -18.30 6.65 -1.95
CA PRO A 48 -19.04 6.19 -0.77
C PRO A 48 -18.43 4.90 -0.18
N GLY A 49 -18.06 4.95 1.09
CA GLY A 49 -17.47 3.83 1.84
C GLY A 49 -15.94 3.76 1.84
N GLU A 50 -15.24 4.59 1.05
CA GLU A 50 -13.79 4.71 1.13
C GLU A 50 -13.37 5.53 2.36
N VAL A 51 -12.23 5.16 2.95
CA VAL A 51 -11.69 5.76 4.18
C VAL A 51 -10.28 6.29 3.92
N ASP A 52 -10.06 7.55 4.27
CA ASP A 52 -8.75 8.20 4.19
C ASP A 52 -7.70 7.50 5.06
N GLY A 53 -6.48 7.34 4.54
CA GLY A 53 -5.38 6.62 5.17
C GLY A 53 -5.53 5.09 5.19
N LYS A 54 -6.63 4.55 4.65
CA LYS A 54 -6.85 3.10 4.50
C LYS A 54 -6.93 2.68 3.04
N ASP A 55 -7.85 3.29 2.29
CA ASP A 55 -8.05 2.97 0.88
C ASP A 55 -7.11 3.80 0.01
N TYR A 56 -7.03 5.10 0.28
CA TYR A 56 -6.07 6.06 -0.26
C TYR A 56 -5.79 7.14 0.78
N TYR A 57 -4.67 7.86 0.62
CA TYR A 57 -4.58 9.23 1.11
C TYR A 57 -5.23 10.15 0.08
N PHE A 58 -6.29 10.84 0.47
CA PHE A 58 -7.01 11.77 -0.41
C PHE A 58 -6.49 13.18 -0.20
N TYR A 59 -5.77 13.70 -1.19
CA TYR A 59 -5.21 15.05 -1.17
C TYR A 59 -5.93 15.94 -2.19
N ASP A 60 -5.86 17.25 -1.97
CA ASP A 60 -6.14 18.19 -3.05
C ASP A 60 -4.95 18.25 -4.04
N GLN A 61 -5.15 18.97 -5.14
CA GLN A 61 -4.13 19.12 -6.18
C GLN A 61 -2.90 19.93 -5.73
N GLU A 62 -3.03 20.76 -4.69
CA GLU A 62 -1.93 21.58 -4.19
C GLU A 62 -1.01 20.80 -3.24
N THR A 63 -1.59 19.85 -2.50
CA THR A 63 -0.89 19.01 -1.51
C THR A 63 -0.19 17.80 -2.14
N PHE A 64 -0.65 17.31 -3.31
CA PHE A 64 -0.09 16.15 -4.00
C PHE A 64 1.20 16.46 -4.76
#